data_AF-A0A9C6WFF0-F1
#
_entry.id   AF-A0A9C6WFF0-F1
#
_cell.length_a   1.000
_cell.length_b   1.000
_cell.length_c   1.000
_cell.angle_alpha   90.00
_cell.angle_beta   90.00
_cell.angle_gamma   90.00
#
_symmetry.space_group_name_H-M   'P 1'
#
loop_
_entity.id
_entity.type
_entity.pdbx_description
1 polymer ?
#
loop_
_entity_poly.entity_id
_entity_poly.type
_entity_poly.pdbx_seq_one_letter_code
_entity_poly.pdbx_strand_id
1 'polypeptide(L)'
;MARTVSRASVNPAAYDPYAWVVSDLKDSPNQMGEEELTEFRQAGYLCGGTDEESSYDVFVPAPHERLYEINFHHPRVADWIWFYKAMFTQVGVRIPFSAFQMALLNRISVSPSQLHPNSWVSIRCFEMVCEYLELPVSVDVYLFFFTLTNPSKEGKHKKGFMSFRSAQGRKIFGLFEDSYHGFKDKYFKVRPAKGRHPFWLSLEGVRLIPTYWSFGAGSNTFIKVTYRGMSAVDKQIAEVLMAVFGRNQVNPHLLMGDRESGRDYICEKLFTLLFTLFFSFY
;
A
#
# COMPACT_ATOMS: atom_id res chain seq x y z
N MET A 1 58.32 14.83 34.72
CA MET A 1 57.90 14.44 33.35
C MET A 1 56.62 13.62 33.45
N ALA A 2 55.46 14.24 33.21
CA ALA A 2 54.19 13.54 33.10
C ALA A 2 53.88 13.35 31.61
N ARG A 3 53.70 12.09 31.20
CA ARG A 3 53.45 11.68 29.83
C ARG A 3 51.97 11.93 29.53
N THR A 4 51.67 12.90 28.67
CA THR A 4 50.32 13.14 28.15
C THR A 4 49.92 11.95 27.29
N VAL A 5 49.03 11.09 27.80
CA VAL A 5 48.34 10.10 26.96
C VAL A 5 47.12 10.80 26.39
N SER A 6 47.25 11.26 25.15
CA SER A 6 46.12 11.64 24.30
C SER A 6 45.22 10.41 24.15
N ARG A 7 44.11 10.38 24.88
CA ARG A 7 43.06 9.41 24.63
C ARG A 7 42.22 10.00 23.50
N ALA A 8 42.59 9.66 22.27
CA ALA A 8 41.68 9.74 21.14
C ALA A 8 40.41 8.96 21.53
N SER A 9 39.33 9.66 21.87
CA SER A 9 38.03 9.07 22.01
C SER A 9 37.50 8.79 20.61
N VAL A 10 37.79 7.59 20.11
CA VAL A 10 37.03 6.98 19.02
C VAL A 10 35.60 6.87 19.54
N ASN A 11 34.69 7.71 19.02
CA ASN A 11 33.28 7.63 19.34
C ASN A 11 32.72 6.40 18.60
N PRO A 12 32.32 5.31 19.30
CA PRO A 12 31.69 4.18 18.63
C PRO A 12 30.36 4.68 18.06
N ALA A 13 30.12 4.39 16.78
CA ALA A 13 28.98 4.87 16.00
C ALA A 13 27.69 5.01 16.84
N ALA A 14 27.13 6.22 16.88
CA ALA A 14 25.84 6.47 17.50
C ALA A 14 24.81 5.46 16.97
N TYR A 15 23.99 4.89 17.86
CA TYR A 15 22.94 3.96 17.50
C TYR A 15 22.02 4.58 16.43
N ASP A 16 21.99 4.00 15.23
CA ASP A 16 21.09 4.38 14.15
C ASP A 16 19.83 3.48 14.17
N PRO A 17 18.68 3.95 14.68
CA PRO A 17 17.43 3.18 14.69
C PRO A 17 16.92 2.85 13.28
N TYR A 18 17.48 3.48 12.25
CA TYR A 18 17.15 3.30 10.84
C TYR A 18 18.22 2.53 10.08
N ALA A 19 19.17 1.86 10.76
CA ALA A 19 20.19 1.03 10.12
C ALA A 19 19.61 -0.04 9.18
N TRP A 20 18.37 -0.47 9.41
CA TRP A 20 17.64 -1.44 8.60
C TRP A 20 17.00 -0.84 7.33
N VAL A 21 16.92 0.48 7.19
CA VAL A 21 16.37 1.13 6.00
C VAL A 21 17.42 1.09 4.88
N VAL A 22 16.97 0.83 3.65
CA VAL A 22 17.79 0.89 2.43
C VAL A 22 18.41 2.28 2.24
N SER A 23 19.63 2.33 1.72
CA SER A 23 20.40 3.57 1.65
C SER A 23 19.78 4.59 0.69
N ASP A 24 19.18 4.14 -0.40
CA ASP A 24 18.57 5.01 -1.43
C ASP A 24 17.41 5.87 -0.90
N LEU A 25 16.83 5.52 0.24
CA LEU A 25 15.81 6.30 0.94
C LEU A 25 16.40 7.28 1.95
N LYS A 26 17.55 6.96 2.56
CA LYS A 26 18.17 7.82 3.58
C LYS A 26 18.59 9.17 3.01
N ASP A 27 19.04 9.15 1.76
CA ASP A 27 19.60 10.30 1.06
C ASP A 27 18.55 11.09 0.25
N SER A 28 17.28 10.70 0.30
CA SER A 28 16.19 11.33 -0.46
C SER A 28 15.33 12.22 0.43
N PRO A 29 15.57 13.55 0.49
CA PRO A 29 14.70 14.47 1.24
C PRO A 29 13.34 14.63 0.55
N ASN A 30 12.35 15.09 1.32
CA ASN A 30 11.07 15.51 0.74
C ASN A 30 11.26 16.75 -0.14
N GLN A 31 10.63 16.74 -1.32
CA GLN A 31 10.60 17.83 -2.30
C GLN A 31 9.22 18.48 -2.41
N MET A 32 8.22 18.02 -1.64
CA MET A 32 6.88 18.60 -1.63
C MET A 32 6.88 19.89 -0.81
N GLY A 33 6.53 21.02 -1.44
CA GLY A 33 6.40 22.32 -0.79
C GLY A 33 4.99 22.60 -0.26
N GLU A 34 4.83 23.68 0.52
CA GLU A 34 3.55 24.09 1.12
C GLU A 34 2.50 24.49 0.07
N GLU A 35 2.89 25.18 -0.99
CA GLU A 35 2.01 25.54 -2.11
C GLU A 35 1.48 24.29 -2.80
N GLU A 36 2.36 23.35 -3.16
CA GLU A 36 1.98 22.09 -3.79
C GLU A 36 1.08 21.23 -2.89
N LEU A 37 1.29 21.25 -1.56
CA LEU A 37 0.41 20.58 -0.60
C LEU A 37 -0.95 21.26 -0.49
N THR A 38 -0.98 22.60 -0.55
CA THR A 38 -2.22 23.38 -0.54
C THR A 38 -3.06 23.08 -1.78
N GLU A 39 -2.46 23.09 -2.97
CA GLU A 39 -3.13 22.70 -4.22
C GLU A 39 -3.66 21.27 -4.15
N PHE A 40 -2.84 20.34 -3.64
CA PHE A 40 -3.24 18.95 -3.44
C PHE A 40 -4.49 18.83 -2.56
N ARG A 41 -4.58 19.64 -1.49
CA ARG A 41 -5.74 19.65 -0.59
C ARG A 41 -6.97 20.28 -1.22
N GLN A 42 -6.80 21.41 -1.92
CA GLN A 42 -7.91 22.10 -2.58
C GLN A 42 -8.54 21.26 -3.69
N ALA A 43 -7.74 20.42 -4.37
CA ALA A 43 -8.23 19.48 -5.37
C ALA A 43 -9.00 18.28 -4.79
N GLY A 44 -9.13 18.16 -3.46
CA GLY A 44 -9.88 17.06 -2.83
C GLY A 44 -9.27 15.68 -3.06
N TYR A 45 -7.94 15.60 -3.24
CA TYR A 45 -7.30 14.32 -3.58
C TYR A 45 -7.26 13.33 -2.42
N LEU A 46 -7.32 13.78 -1.16
CA LEU A 46 -7.09 12.95 0.01
C LEU A 46 -8.28 12.01 0.28
N CYS A 47 -9.49 12.56 0.30
CA CYS A 47 -10.74 11.84 0.55
C CYS A 47 -11.68 11.82 -0.67
N GLY A 48 -11.29 12.46 -1.78
CA GLY A 48 -12.08 12.49 -3.02
C GLY A 48 -13.06 13.66 -3.06
N GLY A 49 -12.78 14.74 -2.33
CA GLY A 49 -13.65 15.91 -2.26
C GLY A 49 -14.90 15.73 -1.39
N THR A 50 -14.96 14.66 -0.59
CA THR A 50 -16.04 14.43 0.38
C THR A 50 -15.88 15.31 1.62
N ASP A 51 -16.90 15.33 2.48
CA ASP A 51 -16.86 16.03 3.77
C ASP A 51 -15.77 15.50 4.72
N GLU A 52 -15.35 14.25 4.54
CA GLU A 52 -14.22 13.62 5.23
C GLU A 52 -12.89 14.35 5.02
N GLU A 53 -12.76 15.21 3.99
CA GLU A 53 -11.57 16.05 3.83
C GLU A 53 -11.30 16.89 5.09
N SER A 54 -12.35 17.37 5.75
CA SER A 54 -12.26 18.19 6.97
C SER A 54 -11.88 17.40 8.22
N SER A 55 -11.87 16.06 8.15
CA SER A 55 -11.49 15.18 9.25
C SER A 55 -9.97 15.10 9.45
N TYR A 56 -9.19 15.63 8.50
CA TYR A 56 -7.74 15.43 8.46
C TYR A 56 -6.95 16.71 8.17
N ASP A 57 -5.92 16.94 8.99
CA ASP A 57 -4.89 17.95 8.74
C ASP A 57 -3.72 17.32 7.98
N VAL A 58 -3.10 18.09 7.08
CA VAL A 58 -1.89 17.67 6.35
C VAL A 58 -0.73 18.61 6.61
N PHE A 59 0.47 18.06 6.58
CA PHE A 59 1.69 18.81 6.85
C PHE A 59 2.79 18.42 5.89
N VAL A 60 3.53 19.43 5.41
CA VAL A 60 4.83 19.20 4.81
C VAL A 60 5.76 18.65 5.91
N PRO A 61 6.51 17.59 5.63
CA PRO A 61 7.51 17.05 6.55
C PRO A 61 8.61 18.08 6.83
N ALA A 62 9.03 18.18 8.10
CA ALA A 62 10.17 19.02 8.48
C ALA A 62 11.46 18.48 7.82
N PRO A 63 12.51 19.30 7.63
CA PRO A 63 13.71 18.90 6.90
C PRO A 63 14.44 17.64 7.42
N HIS A 64 14.29 17.34 8.71
CA HIS A 64 14.89 16.16 9.34
C HIS A 64 14.02 14.90 9.23
N GLU A 65 12.72 15.07 8.99
CA GLU A 65 11.80 13.93 8.96
C GLU A 65 11.91 13.17 7.65
N ARG A 66 11.63 11.87 7.71
CA ARG A 66 11.70 10.97 6.57
C ARG A 66 10.46 10.10 6.49
N LEU A 67 10.11 9.70 5.27
CA LEU A 67 8.94 8.84 5.00
C LEU A 67 8.92 7.54 5.83
N TYR A 68 10.10 7.03 6.15
CA TYR A 68 10.31 5.76 6.86
C TYR A 68 10.38 5.89 8.38
N GLU A 69 10.14 7.07 8.94
CA GLU A 69 10.24 7.26 10.38
C GLU A 69 9.30 6.33 11.15
N ILE A 70 9.84 5.81 12.26
CA ILE A 70 9.10 5.01 13.22
C ILE A 70 8.52 5.93 14.28
N ASN A 71 7.41 5.51 14.86
CA ASN A 71 6.82 6.25 15.98
C ASN A 71 7.29 5.70 17.31
N PHE A 72 7.75 6.61 18.16
CA PHE A 72 8.14 6.33 19.54
C PHE A 72 7.02 6.63 20.56
N HIS A 73 5.90 7.19 20.12
CA HIS A 73 4.72 7.42 20.95
C HIS A 73 3.97 6.11 21.24
N HIS A 74 3.12 6.17 22.27
CA HIS A 74 2.34 5.04 22.73
C HIS A 74 1.42 4.51 21.60
N PRO A 75 1.22 3.19 21.46
CA PRO A 75 0.44 2.60 20.35
C PRO A 75 -1.01 3.09 20.25
N ARG A 76 -1.53 3.71 21.33
CA ARG A 76 -2.90 4.26 21.40
C ARG A 76 -3.04 5.71 20.95
N VAL A 77 -1.96 6.38 20.57
CA VAL A 77 -2.02 7.77 20.09
C VAL A 77 -2.21 7.76 18.57
N ALA A 78 -3.15 8.57 18.08
CA ALA A 78 -3.45 8.66 16.65
C ALA A 78 -2.23 9.10 15.84
N ASP A 79 -1.51 10.10 16.36
CA ASP A 79 -0.31 10.69 15.80
C ASP A 79 -0.46 11.05 14.33
N TRP A 80 0.15 10.30 13.42
CA TRP A 80 0.09 10.58 11.97
C TRP A 80 0.28 9.32 11.12
N ILE A 81 -0.09 9.44 9.84
CA ILE A 81 0.28 8.51 8.77
C ILE A 81 1.09 9.24 7.72
N TRP A 82 2.10 8.57 7.21
CA TRP A 82 2.89 9.01 6.06
C TRP A 82 2.25 8.58 4.74
N PHE A 83 2.26 9.48 3.76
CA PHE A 83 1.84 9.19 2.40
C PHE A 83 2.71 9.87 1.38
N TYR A 84 2.95 9.24 0.24
CA TYR A 84 3.51 9.91 -0.93
C TYR A 84 2.41 10.40 -1.86
N LYS A 85 2.61 11.56 -2.50
CA LYS A 85 1.60 12.24 -3.33
C LYS A 85 1.03 11.33 -4.43
N ALA A 86 1.88 10.54 -5.08
CA ALA A 86 1.49 9.67 -6.19
C ALA A 86 0.43 8.60 -5.82
N MET A 87 0.30 8.20 -4.54
CA MET A 87 -0.79 7.30 -4.11
C MET A 87 -2.16 7.86 -4.47
N PHE A 88 -2.34 9.16 -4.30
CA PHE A 88 -3.63 9.81 -4.47
C PHE A 88 -3.81 10.31 -5.90
N THR A 89 -2.77 10.92 -6.48
CA THR A 89 -2.88 11.59 -7.79
C THR A 89 -2.68 10.66 -8.98
N GLN A 90 -1.93 9.57 -8.83
CA GLN A 90 -1.64 8.64 -9.93
C GLN A 90 -2.31 7.27 -9.71
N VAL A 91 -2.36 6.78 -8.46
CA VAL A 91 -2.96 5.47 -8.12
C VAL A 91 -4.44 5.59 -7.67
N GLY A 92 -4.92 6.79 -7.39
CA GLY A 92 -6.34 7.00 -7.03
C GLY A 92 -6.74 6.38 -5.68
N VAL A 93 -5.80 6.20 -4.75
CA VAL A 93 -6.08 5.84 -3.36
C VAL A 93 -6.82 6.99 -2.67
N ARG A 94 -7.75 6.70 -1.76
CA ARG A 94 -8.47 7.68 -0.94
C ARG A 94 -8.52 7.21 0.51
N ILE A 95 -8.60 8.15 1.46
CA ILE A 95 -8.89 7.86 2.86
C ILE A 95 -10.28 8.41 3.26
N PRO A 96 -10.96 7.85 4.28
CA PRO A 96 -10.65 6.61 5.00
C PRO A 96 -10.47 5.40 4.06
N PHE A 97 -9.55 4.50 4.40
CA PHE A 97 -9.39 3.27 3.64
C PHE A 97 -10.61 2.36 3.77
N SER A 98 -10.85 1.52 2.77
CA SER A 98 -11.87 0.50 2.85
C SER A 98 -11.56 -0.53 3.95
N ALA A 99 -12.58 -1.25 4.41
CA ALA A 99 -12.41 -2.33 5.37
C ALA A 99 -11.42 -3.41 4.87
N PHE A 100 -11.46 -3.72 3.56
CA PHE A 100 -10.53 -4.64 2.92
C PHE A 100 -9.08 -4.13 2.97
N GLN A 101 -8.84 -2.88 2.55
CA GLN A 101 -7.51 -2.28 2.56
C GLN A 101 -6.93 -2.26 3.97
N MET A 102 -7.72 -1.88 4.97
CA MET A 102 -7.29 -1.88 6.37
C MET A 102 -6.95 -3.29 6.86
N ALA A 103 -7.84 -4.27 6.62
CA ALA A 103 -7.60 -5.65 7.01
C ALA A 103 -6.36 -6.23 6.33
N LEU A 104 -6.12 -5.91 5.06
CA LEU A 104 -4.93 -6.31 4.33
C LEU A 104 -3.66 -5.71 4.94
N LEU A 105 -3.60 -4.38 5.11
CA LEU A 105 -2.46 -3.67 5.70
C LEU A 105 -2.12 -4.19 7.11
N ASN A 106 -3.15 -4.44 7.92
CA ASN A 106 -3.01 -5.06 9.23
C ASN A 106 -2.40 -6.46 9.13
N ARG A 107 -2.99 -7.33 8.29
CA ARG A 107 -2.56 -8.72 8.10
C ARG A 107 -1.10 -8.80 7.65
N ILE A 108 -0.68 -7.92 6.74
CA ILE A 108 0.72 -7.89 6.26
C ILE A 108 1.67 -7.11 7.16
N SER A 109 1.13 -6.36 8.12
CA SER A 109 1.88 -5.50 9.03
C SER A 109 2.78 -4.49 8.29
N VAL A 110 2.27 -3.91 7.20
CA VAL A 110 2.97 -2.91 6.38
C VAL A 110 2.23 -1.57 6.45
N SER A 111 2.97 -0.48 6.63
CA SER A 111 2.42 0.88 6.56
C SER A 111 2.01 1.24 5.13
N PRO A 112 0.98 2.07 4.94
CA PRO A 112 0.60 2.57 3.63
C PRO A 112 1.74 3.11 2.77
N SER A 113 2.58 3.98 3.34
CA SER A 113 3.74 4.55 2.65
C SER A 113 4.87 3.56 2.43
N GLN A 114 4.88 2.41 3.11
CA GLN A 114 5.89 1.38 2.92
C GLN A 114 5.52 0.44 1.76
N LEU A 115 4.29 0.47 1.25
CA LEU A 115 3.93 -0.24 0.02
C LEU A 115 4.35 0.55 -1.21
N HIS A 116 4.82 -0.16 -2.23
CA HIS A 116 5.15 0.40 -3.54
C HIS A 116 3.88 0.82 -4.32
N PRO A 117 3.92 1.87 -5.18
CA PRO A 117 2.77 2.30 -5.98
C PRO A 117 2.08 1.18 -6.79
N ASN A 118 2.83 0.35 -7.52
CA ASN A 118 2.25 -0.81 -8.22
C ASN A 118 1.51 -1.79 -7.30
N SER A 119 1.90 -1.89 -6.03
CA SER A 119 1.18 -2.70 -5.05
C SER A 119 -0.16 -2.08 -4.70
N TRP A 120 -0.20 -0.76 -4.46
CA TRP A 120 -1.45 -0.03 -4.31
C TRP A 120 -2.36 -0.14 -5.53
N VAL A 121 -1.80 -0.09 -6.75
CA VAL A 121 -2.57 -0.32 -7.99
C VAL A 121 -3.22 -1.70 -7.97
N SER A 122 -2.46 -2.76 -7.63
CA SER A 122 -3.03 -4.12 -7.58
C SER A 122 -4.12 -4.28 -6.51
N ILE A 123 -4.00 -3.61 -5.36
CA ILE A 123 -5.02 -3.60 -4.30
C ILE A 123 -6.31 -2.94 -4.82
N ARG A 124 -6.17 -1.76 -5.45
CA ARG A 124 -7.29 -1.02 -6.05
C ARG A 124 -7.97 -1.80 -7.18
N CYS A 125 -7.18 -2.36 -8.10
CA CYS A 125 -7.70 -3.18 -9.19
C CYS A 125 -8.48 -4.39 -8.66
N PHE A 126 -7.99 -5.02 -7.59
CA PHE A 126 -8.67 -6.16 -6.98
C PHE A 126 -10.02 -5.79 -6.39
N GLU A 127 -10.11 -4.66 -5.67
CA GLU A 127 -11.39 -4.14 -5.17
C GLU A 127 -12.37 -3.85 -6.32
N MET A 128 -11.92 -3.15 -7.36
CA MET A 128 -12.77 -2.78 -8.50
C MET A 128 -13.25 -4.01 -9.28
N VAL A 129 -12.38 -5.00 -9.52
CA VAL A 129 -12.77 -6.24 -10.18
C VAL A 129 -13.80 -7.01 -9.36
N CYS A 130 -13.60 -7.12 -8.05
CA CYS A 130 -14.57 -7.78 -7.18
C CYS A 130 -15.90 -7.01 -7.18
N GLU A 131 -15.87 -5.68 -7.09
CA GLU A 131 -17.06 -4.83 -7.14
C GLU A 131 -17.83 -5.02 -8.46
N TYR A 132 -17.16 -4.96 -9.62
CA TYR A 132 -17.81 -5.06 -10.92
C TYR A 132 -18.32 -6.47 -11.25
N LEU A 133 -17.74 -7.50 -10.63
CA LEU A 133 -18.23 -8.88 -10.69
C LEU A 133 -19.21 -9.23 -9.56
N GLU A 134 -19.55 -8.27 -8.69
CA GLU A 134 -20.40 -8.47 -7.51
C GLU A 134 -19.90 -9.57 -6.56
N LEU A 135 -18.58 -9.72 -6.47
CA LEU A 135 -17.88 -10.65 -5.58
C LEU A 135 -17.48 -9.95 -4.28
N PRO A 136 -17.54 -10.63 -3.12
CA PRO A 136 -17.03 -10.07 -1.89
C PRO A 136 -15.50 -9.96 -1.96
N VAL A 137 -14.96 -8.82 -1.52
CA VAL A 137 -13.51 -8.60 -1.49
C VAL A 137 -12.90 -9.34 -0.29
N SER A 138 -11.92 -10.20 -0.54
CA SER A 138 -11.31 -11.05 0.49
C SER A 138 -9.79 -10.87 0.56
N VAL A 139 -9.28 -10.67 1.78
CA VAL A 139 -7.84 -10.60 2.08
C VAL A 139 -7.15 -11.91 1.74
N ASP A 140 -7.79 -13.04 2.04
CA ASP A 140 -7.19 -14.35 1.79
C ASP A 140 -7.11 -14.65 0.29
N VAL A 141 -8.14 -14.29 -0.49
CA VAL A 141 -8.11 -14.39 -1.95
C VAL A 141 -7.03 -13.47 -2.53
N TYR A 142 -6.92 -12.23 -2.06
CA TYR A 142 -5.85 -11.32 -2.51
C TYR A 142 -4.46 -11.91 -2.23
N LEU A 143 -4.21 -12.39 -1.01
CA LEU A 143 -2.92 -12.99 -0.63
C LEU A 143 -2.67 -14.36 -1.30
N PHE A 144 -3.72 -15.01 -1.80
CA PHE A 144 -3.58 -16.15 -2.69
C PHE A 144 -3.05 -15.71 -4.06
N PHE A 145 -3.55 -14.62 -4.65
CA PHE A 145 -3.07 -14.14 -5.94
C PHE A 145 -1.72 -13.40 -5.87
N PHE A 146 -1.44 -12.72 -4.77
CA PHE A 146 -0.31 -11.80 -4.66
C PHE A 146 0.58 -12.15 -3.47
N THR A 147 1.86 -12.37 -3.75
CA THR A 147 2.89 -12.60 -2.74
C THR A 147 3.58 -11.29 -2.40
N LEU A 148 3.58 -10.93 -1.12
CA LEU A 148 4.35 -9.80 -0.63
C LEU A 148 5.85 -10.14 -0.62
N THR A 149 6.66 -9.23 -1.17
CA THR A 149 8.10 -9.37 -1.28
C THR A 149 8.80 -8.12 -0.78
N ASN A 150 10.04 -8.26 -0.33
CA ASN A 150 10.97 -7.16 -0.14
C ASN A 150 11.96 -7.17 -1.32
N PRO A 151 11.78 -6.34 -2.34
CA PRO A 151 12.63 -6.33 -3.53
C PRO A 151 14.02 -5.70 -3.31
N SER A 152 14.37 -5.31 -2.08
CA SER A 152 15.66 -4.68 -1.77
C SER A 152 16.85 -5.52 -2.27
N LYS A 153 17.79 -4.84 -2.91
CA LYS A 153 19.05 -5.41 -3.39
C LYS A 153 20.14 -5.45 -2.32
N GLU A 154 19.94 -4.79 -1.18
CA GLU A 154 20.92 -4.68 -0.09
C GLU A 154 20.85 -5.85 0.92
N GLY A 155 20.14 -6.92 0.58
CA GLY A 155 20.02 -8.13 1.39
C GLY A 155 18.85 -8.11 2.38
N LYS A 156 18.69 -9.22 3.12
CA LYS A 156 17.49 -9.50 3.92
C LYS A 156 17.34 -8.63 5.18
N HIS A 157 18.44 -8.06 5.65
CA HIS A 157 18.49 -7.17 6.82
C HIS A 157 18.15 -5.72 6.49
N LYS A 158 17.93 -5.42 5.20
CA LYS A 158 17.53 -4.11 4.70
C LYS A 158 16.10 -4.15 4.18
N LYS A 159 15.27 -3.20 4.59
CA LYS A 159 13.90 -3.04 4.10
C LYS A 159 13.76 -1.69 3.41
N GLY A 160 13.11 -1.71 2.26
CA GLY A 160 12.61 -0.52 1.58
C GLY A 160 11.11 -0.63 1.41
N PHE A 161 10.64 -0.18 0.26
CA PHE A 161 9.26 -0.41 -0.15
C PHE A 161 8.98 -1.91 -0.32
N MET A 162 7.92 -2.38 0.32
CA MET A 162 7.37 -3.71 0.15
C MET A 162 6.53 -3.74 -1.13
N SER A 163 6.57 -4.88 -1.82
CA SER A 163 5.94 -5.00 -3.14
C SER A 163 5.18 -6.33 -3.27
N PHE A 164 3.92 -6.24 -3.66
CA PHE A 164 3.14 -7.39 -4.12
C PHE A 164 3.56 -7.79 -5.53
N ARG A 165 3.78 -9.09 -5.71
CA ARG A 165 3.99 -9.72 -7.02
C ARG A 165 2.94 -10.78 -7.23
N SER A 166 2.48 -10.95 -8.47
CA SER A 166 1.63 -12.09 -8.80
C SER A 166 2.33 -13.38 -8.41
N ALA A 167 1.59 -14.24 -7.69
CA ALA A 167 2.10 -15.53 -7.34
C ALA A 167 2.22 -16.42 -8.58
N GLN A 168 3.17 -17.36 -8.54
CA GLN A 168 3.46 -18.23 -9.67
C GLN A 168 2.18 -18.97 -10.14
N GLY A 169 1.92 -18.92 -11.44
CA GLY A 169 0.75 -19.53 -12.08
C GLY A 169 -0.60 -18.86 -11.78
N ARG A 170 -0.60 -17.72 -11.06
CA ARG A 170 -1.81 -17.03 -10.58
C ARG A 170 -1.83 -15.55 -10.98
N LYS A 171 -1.33 -15.24 -12.18
CA LYS A 171 -1.27 -13.86 -12.68
C LYS A 171 -2.61 -13.47 -13.32
N ILE A 172 -3.37 -12.63 -12.62
CA ILE A 172 -4.66 -12.10 -13.10
C ILE A 172 -4.58 -10.66 -13.61
N PHE A 173 -3.54 -9.90 -13.25
CA PHE A 173 -3.34 -8.50 -13.68
C PHE A 173 -2.06 -8.33 -14.49
N GLY A 174 -2.11 -7.44 -15.48
CA GLY A 174 -0.94 -6.88 -16.12
C GLY A 174 -0.16 -5.95 -15.16
N LEU A 175 1.02 -5.51 -15.58
CA LEU A 175 1.74 -4.46 -14.86
C LEU A 175 1.06 -3.11 -15.14
N PHE A 176 1.05 -2.23 -14.14
CA PHE A 176 0.65 -0.83 -14.34
C PHE A 176 1.82 -0.07 -14.95
N GLU A 177 2.93 0.00 -14.22
CA GLU A 177 4.22 0.48 -14.74
C GLU A 177 5.26 -0.64 -14.65
N ASP A 178 6.06 -0.81 -15.70
CA ASP A 178 7.23 -1.70 -15.68
C ASP A 178 8.25 -1.23 -14.64
N SER A 179 8.37 0.08 -14.47
CA SER A 179 9.16 0.71 -13.42
C SER A 179 8.54 2.04 -12.99
N TYR A 180 8.22 2.15 -11.70
CA TYR A 180 7.60 3.34 -11.13
C TYR A 180 8.68 4.23 -10.51
N HIS A 181 8.96 5.37 -11.15
CA HIS A 181 10.01 6.30 -10.73
C HIS A 181 9.42 7.58 -10.12
N GLY A 182 10.24 8.32 -9.36
CA GLY A 182 9.88 9.67 -8.90
C GLY A 182 8.67 9.75 -7.95
N PHE A 183 8.33 8.66 -7.26
CA PHE A 183 7.21 8.66 -6.31
C PHE A 183 7.64 8.90 -4.86
N LYS A 184 8.92 8.67 -4.55
CA LYS A 184 9.47 8.66 -3.17
C LYS A 184 9.91 10.03 -2.67
N ASP A 185 10.01 11.01 -3.56
CA ASP A 185 10.53 12.36 -3.28
C ASP A 185 9.45 13.32 -2.79
N LYS A 186 8.17 13.09 -3.09
CA LYS A 186 7.06 13.95 -2.65
C LYS A 186 6.13 13.23 -1.69
N TYR A 187 6.20 13.60 -0.41
CA TYR A 187 5.39 13.00 0.64
C TYR A 187 4.98 14.00 1.72
N PHE A 188 3.93 13.63 2.45
CA PHE A 188 3.32 14.46 3.48
C PHE A 188 2.83 13.61 4.66
N LYS A 189 2.55 14.29 5.77
CA LYS A 189 1.95 13.68 6.96
C LYS A 189 0.47 14.02 7.03
N VAL A 190 -0.33 13.06 7.43
CA VAL A 190 -1.76 13.22 7.72
C VAL A 190 -1.99 12.99 9.20
N ARG A 191 -2.72 13.90 9.86
CA ARG A 191 -3.15 13.80 11.26
C ARG A 191 -4.67 13.93 11.34
N PRO A 192 -5.34 13.34 12.35
CA PRO A 192 -6.73 13.71 12.59
C PRO A 192 -6.80 15.20 12.93
N ALA A 193 -7.79 15.89 12.35
CA ALA A 193 -8.11 17.24 12.77
C ALA A 193 -8.54 17.26 14.24
N LYS A 194 -8.38 18.41 14.90
CA LYS A 194 -8.68 18.55 16.33
C LYS A 194 -10.10 18.07 16.66
N GLY A 195 -10.21 17.11 17.59
CA GLY A 195 -11.48 16.54 18.03
C GLY A 195 -12.07 15.47 17.11
N ARG A 196 -11.37 15.08 16.03
CA ARG A 196 -11.77 14.01 15.13
C ARG A 196 -11.11 12.69 15.53
N HIS A 197 -11.85 11.59 15.33
CA HIS A 197 -11.34 10.24 15.52
C HIS A 197 -10.87 9.69 14.17
N PRO A 198 -9.61 9.24 14.04
CA PRO A 198 -9.09 8.76 12.77
C PRO A 198 -9.48 7.31 12.48
N PHE A 199 -9.66 6.98 11.20
CA PHE A 199 -10.03 5.63 10.75
C PHE A 199 -9.01 4.53 11.11
N TRP A 200 -7.76 4.88 11.44
CA TRP A 200 -6.72 3.92 11.79
C TRP A 200 -6.66 3.56 13.28
N LEU A 201 -7.57 4.08 14.10
CA LEU A 201 -7.74 3.68 15.51
C LEU A 201 -9.14 3.13 15.74
N SER A 202 -9.27 2.15 16.64
CA SER A 202 -10.56 1.75 17.21
C SER A 202 -11.05 2.80 18.22
N LEU A 203 -12.31 2.67 18.67
CA LEU A 203 -12.87 3.54 19.72
C LEU A 203 -12.12 3.36 21.06
N GLU A 204 -11.56 2.20 21.31
CA GLU A 204 -10.71 1.88 22.46
C GLU A 204 -9.26 2.39 22.29
N GLY A 205 -8.97 3.05 21.17
CA GLY A 205 -7.65 3.56 20.83
C GLY A 205 -6.69 2.49 20.34
N VAL A 206 -7.17 1.31 19.93
CA VAL A 206 -6.28 0.27 19.37
C VAL A 206 -5.98 0.58 17.92
N ARG A 207 -4.70 0.54 17.53
CA ARG A 207 -4.31 0.80 16.15
C ARG A 207 -4.77 -0.32 15.21
N LEU A 208 -5.58 0.03 14.22
CA LEU A 208 -6.18 -0.90 13.26
C LEU A 208 -5.25 -1.22 12.09
N ILE A 209 -4.36 -0.29 11.72
CA ILE A 209 -3.35 -0.49 10.67
C ILE A 209 -1.98 0.04 11.10
N PRO A 210 -0.87 -0.54 10.62
CA PRO A 210 0.44 0.09 10.78
C PRO A 210 0.44 1.46 10.10
N THR A 211 0.90 2.49 10.80
CA THR A 211 0.96 3.87 10.29
C THR A 211 2.40 4.36 10.09
N TYR A 212 3.36 3.52 10.47
CA TYR A 212 4.80 3.77 10.42
C TYR A 212 5.49 2.61 9.76
N TRP A 213 6.64 2.88 9.14
CA TRP A 213 7.42 1.79 8.59
C TRP A 213 7.93 0.89 9.70
N SER A 214 8.16 -0.37 9.35
CA SER A 214 8.69 -1.35 10.30
C SER A 214 9.66 -2.29 9.62
N PHE A 215 10.70 -2.69 10.35
CA PHE A 215 11.55 -3.81 9.95
C PHE A 215 10.75 -5.12 9.88
N GLY A 216 9.75 -5.28 10.75
CA GLY A 216 8.82 -6.41 10.78
C GLY A 216 7.79 -6.42 9.66
N ALA A 217 7.84 -5.47 8.72
CA ALA A 217 6.96 -5.46 7.56
C ALA A 217 7.02 -6.80 6.80
N GLY A 218 5.85 -7.43 6.67
CA GLY A 218 5.70 -8.74 6.04
C GLY A 218 6.17 -9.94 6.88
N SER A 219 6.39 -9.81 8.18
CA SER A 219 6.84 -10.91 9.04
C SER A 219 5.72 -11.84 9.53
N ASN A 220 4.45 -11.47 9.30
CA ASN A 220 3.31 -12.25 9.75
C ASN A 220 3.23 -13.60 8.97
N THR A 221 3.10 -14.71 9.69
CA THR A 221 3.00 -16.06 9.12
C THR A 221 1.72 -16.26 8.30
N PHE A 222 0.65 -15.54 8.62
CA PHE A 222 -0.65 -15.60 7.95
C PHE A 222 -0.71 -14.85 6.61
N ILE A 223 0.43 -14.34 6.12
CA ILE A 223 0.53 -13.72 4.79
C ILE A 223 0.53 -14.77 3.68
N LYS A 224 0.97 -15.99 3.98
CA LYS A 224 1.02 -17.08 3.00
C LYS A 224 -0.29 -17.85 2.97
N VAL A 225 -1.15 -17.53 2.02
CA VAL A 225 -2.41 -18.23 1.81
C VAL A 225 -2.25 -19.32 0.75
N THR A 226 -2.68 -20.54 1.10
CA THR A 226 -2.71 -21.69 0.19
C THR A 226 -4.15 -22.00 -0.19
N TYR A 227 -4.36 -22.55 -1.39
CA TYR A 227 -5.71 -22.91 -1.84
C TYR A 227 -6.42 -23.83 -0.84
N ARG A 228 -5.72 -24.81 -0.26
CA ARG A 228 -6.30 -25.72 0.73
C ARG A 228 -6.79 -25.00 2.00
N GLY A 229 -6.06 -23.98 2.45
CA GLY A 229 -6.38 -23.20 3.64
C GLY A 229 -7.47 -22.14 3.47
N MET A 230 -7.91 -21.88 2.23
CA MET A 230 -9.01 -20.94 1.97
C MET A 230 -10.38 -21.55 2.30
N SER A 231 -11.33 -20.68 2.67
CA SER A 231 -12.73 -21.06 2.83
C SER A 231 -13.35 -21.54 1.51
N ALA A 232 -14.51 -22.20 1.55
CA ALA A 232 -15.20 -22.64 0.34
C ALA A 232 -15.59 -21.46 -0.57
N VAL A 233 -16.03 -20.35 0.03
CA VAL A 233 -16.40 -19.12 -0.69
C VAL A 233 -15.17 -18.49 -1.34
N ASP A 234 -14.06 -18.37 -0.61
CA ASP A 234 -12.81 -17.82 -1.15
C ASP A 234 -12.25 -18.66 -2.32
N LYS A 235 -12.39 -19.99 -2.25
CA LYS A 235 -12.02 -20.89 -3.36
C LYS A 235 -12.84 -20.60 -4.61
N GLN A 236 -14.15 -20.44 -4.48
CA GLN A 236 -15.03 -20.11 -5.60
C GLN A 236 -14.67 -18.77 -6.23
N ILE A 237 -14.41 -17.75 -5.41
CA ILE A 237 -13.97 -16.43 -5.89
C ILE A 237 -12.65 -16.57 -6.66
N ALA A 238 -11.67 -17.27 -6.09
CA ALA A 238 -10.38 -17.48 -6.74
C ALA A 238 -10.52 -18.25 -8.08
N GLU A 239 -11.42 -19.22 -8.16
CA GLU A 239 -11.71 -19.95 -9.40
C GLU A 239 -12.34 -19.06 -10.46
N VAL A 240 -13.34 -18.25 -10.10
CA VAL A 240 -13.95 -17.27 -11.02
C VAL A 240 -12.89 -16.31 -11.54
N LEU A 241 -12.09 -15.71 -10.67
CA LEU A 241 -11.04 -14.77 -11.07
C LEU A 241 -9.98 -15.43 -11.96
N MET A 242 -9.57 -16.67 -11.67
CA MET A 242 -8.65 -17.42 -12.51
C MET A 242 -9.26 -17.78 -13.87
N ALA A 243 -10.53 -18.15 -13.91
CA ALA A 243 -11.23 -18.52 -15.15
C ALA A 243 -11.35 -17.30 -16.08
N VAL A 244 -11.74 -16.14 -15.55
CA VAL A 244 -11.93 -14.92 -16.34
C VAL A 244 -10.60 -14.28 -16.75
N PHE A 245 -9.64 -14.18 -15.83
CA PHE A 245 -8.45 -13.34 -16.03
C PHE A 245 -7.13 -14.10 -16.15
N GLY A 246 -7.09 -15.40 -15.85
CA GLY A 246 -5.84 -16.18 -15.85
C GLY A 246 -5.17 -16.29 -17.23
N ARG A 247 -5.96 -16.31 -18.30
CA ARG A 247 -5.46 -16.31 -19.70
C ARG A 247 -5.48 -14.93 -20.35
N ASN A 248 -6.36 -14.05 -19.90
CA ASN A 248 -6.53 -12.69 -20.43
C ASN A 248 -6.50 -11.68 -19.28
N GLN A 249 -5.30 -11.36 -18.83
CA GLN A 249 -5.05 -10.50 -17.68
C GLN A 249 -5.77 -9.16 -17.81
N VAL A 250 -6.20 -8.61 -16.68
CA VAL A 250 -6.77 -7.27 -16.61
C VAL A 250 -5.65 -6.26 -16.83
N ASN A 251 -5.87 -5.29 -17.73
CA ASN A 251 -5.00 -4.14 -17.89
C ASN A 251 -5.39 -3.07 -16.84
N PRO A 252 -4.51 -2.75 -15.88
CA PRO A 252 -4.83 -1.76 -14.84
C PRO A 252 -5.19 -0.38 -15.38
N HIS A 253 -4.59 0.07 -16.49
CA HIS A 253 -4.89 1.38 -17.09
C HIS A 253 -6.31 1.47 -17.64
N LEU A 254 -6.83 0.39 -18.23
CA LEU A 254 -8.20 0.32 -18.74
C LEU A 254 -9.21 0.21 -17.58
N LEU A 255 -8.86 -0.54 -16.54
CA LEU A 255 -9.73 -0.71 -15.38
C LEU A 255 -9.86 0.56 -14.54
N MET A 256 -8.74 1.26 -14.31
CA MET A 256 -8.66 2.43 -13.43
C MET A 256 -9.01 3.76 -14.09
N GLY A 257 -9.58 3.72 -15.30
CA GLY A 257 -10.19 4.88 -15.94
C GLY A 257 -11.44 5.36 -15.19
N ASP A 258 -12.39 5.94 -15.91
CA ASP A 258 -13.68 6.23 -15.31
C ASP A 258 -14.44 4.93 -14.93
N ARG A 259 -15.38 5.07 -14.00
CA ARG A 259 -16.08 3.93 -13.39
C ARG A 259 -16.90 3.13 -14.41
N GLU A 260 -17.51 3.78 -15.39
CA GLU A 260 -18.36 3.14 -16.38
C GLU A 260 -17.50 2.34 -17.37
N SER A 261 -16.48 2.96 -17.95
CA SER A 261 -15.53 2.29 -18.84
C SER A 261 -14.83 1.11 -18.17
N GLY A 262 -14.41 1.26 -16.90
CA GLY A 262 -13.79 0.19 -16.14
C GLY A 262 -14.74 -0.99 -15.89
N ARG A 263 -16.04 -0.70 -15.64
CA ARG A 263 -17.07 -1.73 -15.47
C ARG A 263 -17.31 -2.48 -16.77
N ASP A 264 -17.55 -1.76 -17.86
CA ASP A 264 -17.82 -2.32 -19.17
C ASP A 264 -16.67 -3.22 -19.63
N TYR A 265 -15.43 -2.78 -19.42
CA TYR A 265 -14.22 -3.56 -19.69
C TYR A 265 -14.20 -4.92 -18.96
N ILE A 266 -14.60 -4.96 -17.69
CA ILE A 266 -14.67 -6.21 -16.92
C ILE A 266 -15.84 -7.09 -17.39
N CYS A 267 -17.00 -6.49 -17.65
CA CYS A 267 -18.17 -7.20 -18.17
C CYS A 267 -17.89 -7.84 -19.54
N GLU A 268 -17.19 -7.16 -20.44
CA GLU A 268 -16.79 -7.69 -21.74
C GLU A 268 -15.88 -8.93 -21.62
N LYS A 269 -14.90 -8.87 -20.69
CA LYS A 269 -14.04 -10.02 -20.39
C LYS A 269 -14.82 -11.22 -19.87
N LEU A 270 -15.79 -11.00 -18.99
CA LEU A 270 -16.66 -12.05 -18.49
C LEU A 270 -17.53 -12.64 -19.61
N PHE A 271 -18.14 -11.79 -20.44
CA PHE A 271 -18.97 -12.23 -21.56
C PHE A 271 -18.18 -13.09 -22.56
N THR A 272 -16.94 -12.68 -22.88
CA THR A 272 -16.05 -13.42 -23.78
C THR A 272 -15.76 -14.83 -23.27
N LEU A 273 -15.56 -15.01 -21.96
CA LEU A 273 -15.38 -16.32 -21.35
C LEU A 273 -16.65 -17.18 -21.50
N LEU A 274 -17.81 -16.63 -21.13
CA LEU A 274 -19.09 -17.33 -21.19
C LEU A 274 -19.43 -17.76 -22.62
N PHE A 275 -19.19 -16.88 -23.60
CA PHE A 275 -19.36 -17.18 -25.02
C PHE A 275 -18.43 -18.33 -25.44
N THR A 276 -17.15 -18.27 -25.10
CA THR A 276 -16.18 -19.33 -25.45
C THR A 276 -16.58 -20.69 -24.85
N LEU A 277 -17.05 -20.70 -23.60
CA LEU A 277 -17.51 -21.93 -22.94
C LEU A 277 -18.76 -22.47 -23.63
N PHE A 278 -19.76 -21.64 -23.91
CA PHE A 278 -21.03 -22.07 -24.53
C PHE A 278 -20.80 -22.73 -25.91
N PHE A 279 -19.95 -22.15 -26.74
CA PHE A 279 -19.65 -22.67 -28.08
C PHE A 279 -18.59 -23.79 -28.11
N SER A 280 -17.95 -24.11 -26.97
CA SER A 280 -17.07 -25.28 -26.88
C SER A 280 -17.84 -26.60 -26.65
N PHE A 281 -19.15 -26.52 -26.39
CA PHE A 281 -20.03 -27.67 -26.14
C PHE A 281 -20.96 -28.01 -27.32
N TYR A 282 -20.81 -27.31 -28.46
CA TYR A 282 -21.47 -27.58 -29.75
C TYR A 282 -20.43 -27.81 -30.83
#